data_AF-A0A538CLA2-F1
#
_entry.id   AF-A0A538CLA2-F1
#
_cell.length_a   1.000
_cell.length_b   1.000
_cell.length_c   1.000
_cell.angle_alpha   90.00
_cell.angle_beta   90.00
_cell.angle_gamma   90.00
#
_symmetry.space_group_name_H-M   'P 1'
#
loop_
_entity.id
_entity.type
_entity.pdbx_description
1 polymer ?
#
loop_
_entity_poly.entity_id
_entity_poly.type
_entity_poly.pdbx_seq_one_letter_code
_entity_poly.pdbx_strand_id
1 'polypeptide(L)'
;MAADNQMDPTDLEKIALAVVRGEIDYAKANRLISGEAWRVIPRSRYLGNAVLSFLTKIASGYWHVADSQSGYTAASREILEQLDLERIYRGYGFPNDMLVHLNVWNARVRDVPSRPVYGVGERSGIK
;
A
#
# COMPACT_ATOMS: atom_id res chain seq x y z
N MET A 1 6.20 4.67 5.33
CA MET A 1 5.28 5.70 5.88
C MET A 1 5.62 7.04 5.25
N ALA A 2 4.63 7.90 5.02
CA ALA A 2 4.79 9.27 4.53
C ALA A 2 4.81 10.28 5.69
N ALA A 3 5.37 11.47 5.47
CA ALA A 3 5.52 12.52 6.48
C ALA A 3 4.33 13.53 6.50
N ASP A 4 3.18 13.13 5.94
CA ASP A 4 1.98 13.97 5.76
C ASP A 4 0.93 13.81 6.88
N ASN A 5 1.25 13.01 7.90
CA ASN A 5 0.36 12.68 9.02
C ASN A 5 -0.96 11.99 8.61
N GLN A 6 -1.01 11.38 7.41
CA GLN A 6 -2.17 10.59 6.95
C GLN A 6 -2.04 9.09 7.27
N MET A 7 -0.99 8.70 7.99
CA MET A 7 -0.68 7.31 8.36
C MET A 7 -0.51 7.21 9.87
N ASP A 8 -1.34 6.40 10.53
CA ASP A 8 -1.28 6.21 11.98
C ASP A 8 0.02 5.46 12.37
N PRO A 9 0.92 6.06 13.18
CA PRO A 9 2.13 5.39 13.63
C PRO A 9 1.86 4.12 14.43
N THR A 10 0.69 4.01 15.07
CA THR A 10 0.32 2.81 15.85
C THR A 10 0.06 1.59 14.97
N ASP A 11 -0.21 1.78 13.68
CA ASP A 11 -0.34 0.68 12.71
C ASP A 11 1.04 0.08 12.32
N LEU A 12 2.16 0.70 12.68
CA LEU A 12 3.49 0.28 12.23
C LEU A 12 3.81 -1.13 12.70
N GLU A 13 3.61 -1.39 13.99
CA GLU A 13 3.85 -2.70 14.57
C GLU A 13 3.01 -3.76 13.85
N LYS A 14 1.72 -3.48 13.64
CA LYS A 14 0.80 -4.38 12.94
C LYS A 14 1.24 -4.68 11.51
N ILE A 15 1.74 -3.68 10.78
CA ILE A 15 2.20 -3.84 9.40
C ILE A 15 3.52 -4.64 9.37
N ALA A 16 4.46 -4.32 10.26
CA ALA A 16 5.79 -4.92 10.26
C ALA A 16 5.83 -6.33 10.87
N LEU A 17 4.96 -6.65 11.82
CA LEU A 17 5.06 -7.85 12.65
C LEU A 17 5.07 -9.15 11.83
N ALA A 18 4.22 -9.26 10.81
CA ALA A 18 4.16 -10.45 9.96
C ALA A 18 5.41 -10.60 9.07
N VAL A 19 6.04 -9.48 8.69
CA VAL A 19 7.32 -9.48 7.95
C VAL A 19 8.46 -9.88 8.89
N VAL A 20 8.51 -9.29 10.09
CA VAL A 20 9.52 -9.59 11.12
C VAL A 20 9.51 -11.07 11.53
N ARG A 21 8.33 -11.70 11.55
CA ARG A 21 8.16 -13.13 11.82
C ARG A 21 8.50 -14.05 10.65
N GLY A 22 8.84 -13.51 9.47
CA GLY A 22 9.16 -14.28 8.27
C GLY A 22 7.95 -14.95 7.59
N GLU A 23 6.72 -14.61 8.00
CA GLU A 23 5.49 -15.19 7.45
C GLU A 23 5.20 -14.70 6.02
N ILE A 24 5.63 -13.48 5.72
CA ILE A 24 5.42 -12.77 4.45
C ILE A 24 6.64 -11.92 4.12
N ASP A 25 6.79 -11.58 2.84
CA ASP A 25 7.94 -10.81 2.34
C ASP A 25 7.60 -9.32 2.22
N TYR A 26 6.32 -8.99 2.03
CA TYR A 26 5.85 -7.61 1.92
C TYR A 26 4.47 -7.43 2.54
N ALA A 27 4.36 -6.46 3.45
CA ALA A 27 3.11 -6.04 4.05
C ALA A 27 2.74 -4.63 3.59
N LYS A 28 1.45 -4.40 3.37
CA LYS A 28 0.93 -3.09 2.98
C LYS A 28 -0.33 -2.76 3.76
N ALA A 29 -0.47 -1.52 4.22
CA ALA A 29 -1.70 -1.02 4.80
C ALA A 29 -2.83 -0.98 3.75
N ASN A 30 -4.00 -1.45 4.16
CA ASN A 30 -5.23 -1.41 3.37
C ASN A 30 -6.28 -0.58 4.10
N ARG A 31 -6.62 0.56 3.50
CA ARG A 31 -7.62 1.49 4.04
C ARG A 31 -9.03 1.10 3.59
N LEU A 32 -9.15 0.53 2.40
CA LEU A 32 -10.43 0.26 1.72
C LEU A 32 -11.22 -0.91 2.31
N ILE A 33 -10.59 -1.80 3.08
CA ILE A 33 -11.28 -2.92 3.77
C ILE A 33 -12.23 -2.42 4.87
N SER A 34 -11.97 -1.25 5.46
CA SER A 34 -12.84 -0.70 6.49
C SER A 34 -14.07 -0.03 5.85
N GLY A 35 -15.28 -0.40 6.28
CA GLY A 35 -16.52 0.29 5.85
C GLY A 35 -16.55 1.78 6.22
N GLU A 36 -15.69 2.20 7.15
CA GLU A 36 -15.46 3.60 7.52
C GLU A 36 -14.73 4.40 6.43
N ALA A 37 -13.91 3.76 5.59
CA ALA A 37 -13.16 4.45 4.54
C ALA A 37 -14.08 5.17 3.55
N TRP A 38 -15.25 4.60 3.22
CA TRP A 38 -16.25 5.25 2.38
C TRP A 38 -16.87 6.51 3.01
N ARG A 39 -16.88 6.59 4.35
CA ARG A 39 -17.43 7.74 5.09
C ARG A 39 -16.40 8.87 5.23
N VAL A 40 -15.12 8.52 5.32
CA VAL A 40 -14.03 9.46 5.62
C VAL A 40 -13.33 9.97 4.35
N ILE A 41 -13.18 9.12 3.31
CA ILE A 41 -12.48 9.48 2.08
C ILE A 41 -13.44 10.14 1.09
N PRO A 42 -13.06 11.25 0.42
CA PRO A 42 -13.84 11.82 -0.67
C PRO A 42 -14.18 10.78 -1.76
N ARG A 43 -15.45 10.70 -2.17
CA ARG A 43 -15.96 9.62 -3.04
C ARG A 43 -15.21 9.49 -4.37
N SER A 44 -14.83 10.61 -4.99
CA SER A 44 -14.04 10.62 -6.23
C SER A 44 -12.67 9.96 -6.02
N ARG A 45 -11.99 10.26 -4.91
CA ARG A 45 -10.70 9.67 -4.55
C ARG A 45 -10.83 8.19 -4.20
N TYR A 46 -11.89 7.81 -3.48
CA TYR A 46 -12.17 6.41 -3.22
C TYR A 46 -12.34 5.63 -4.52
N LEU A 47 -13.17 6.11 -5.45
CA LEU A 47 -13.41 5.45 -6.72
C LEU A 47 -12.14 5.38 -7.58
N GLY A 48 -11.38 6.47 -7.66
CA GLY A 48 -10.10 6.50 -8.37
C GLY A 48 -9.11 5.46 -7.81
N ASN A 49 -8.97 5.40 -6.48
CA ASN A 49 -8.13 4.39 -5.83
C ASN A 49 -8.63 2.96 -6.09
N ALA A 50 -9.94 2.73 -6.09
CA ALA A 50 -10.52 1.41 -6.36
C ALA A 50 -10.24 0.97 -7.81
N VAL A 51 -10.43 1.85 -8.79
CA VAL A 51 -10.14 1.57 -10.21
C VAL A 51 -8.66 1.30 -10.42
N LEU A 52 -7.77 2.14 -9.88
CA LEU A 52 -6.33 1.93 -10.00
C LEU A 52 -5.88 0.65 -9.28
N SER A 53 -6.48 0.32 -8.14
CA SER A 53 -6.21 -0.95 -7.45
C SER A 53 -6.65 -2.14 -8.29
N PHE A 54 -7.80 -2.05 -8.98
CA PHE A 54 -8.24 -3.10 -9.90
C PHE A 54 -7.27 -3.31 -11.07
N LEU A 55 -6.83 -2.23 -11.73
CA LEU A 55 -5.83 -2.31 -12.80
C LEU A 55 -4.50 -2.87 -12.29
N THR A 56 -4.10 -2.50 -11.07
CA THR A 56 -2.87 -3.01 -10.46
C THR A 56 -2.96 -4.50 -10.14
N LYS A 57 -4.12 -5.01 -9.72
CA LYS A 57 -4.32 -6.48 -9.56
C LYS A 57 -4.08 -7.21 -10.87
N ILE A 58 -4.57 -6.66 -11.99
CA ILE A 58 -4.36 -7.24 -13.32
C ILE A 58 -2.86 -7.23 -13.67
N ALA A 59 -2.18 -6.10 -13.47
CA ALA A 59 -0.77 -5.94 -13.82
C ALA A 59 0.19 -6.74 -12.92
N SER A 60 -0.08 -6.80 -11.62
CA SER A 60 0.80 -7.44 -10.62
C SER A 60 0.42 -8.89 -10.30
N GLY A 61 -0.73 -9.39 -10.74
CA GLY A 61 -1.21 -10.72 -10.43
C GLY A 61 -1.69 -10.94 -8.97
N TYR A 62 -1.54 -9.95 -8.09
CA TYR A 62 -1.99 -10.03 -6.69
C TYR A 62 -3.49 -9.74 -6.56
N TRP A 63 -4.33 -10.71 -6.91
CA TRP A 63 -5.79 -10.58 -6.91
C TRP A 63 -6.40 -10.25 -5.53
N HIS A 64 -5.73 -10.63 -4.44
CA HIS A 64 -6.19 -10.39 -3.07
C HIS A 64 -5.87 -8.97 -2.55
N VAL A 65 -4.97 -8.22 -3.20
CA VAL A 65 -4.62 -6.85 -2.77
C VAL A 65 -5.75 -5.89 -3.13
N ALA A 66 -6.42 -5.28 -2.15
CA ALA A 66 -7.63 -4.48 -2.38
C ALA A 66 -7.37 -2.97 -2.44
N ASP A 67 -6.34 -2.49 -1.76
CA ASP A 67 -5.82 -1.13 -1.87
C ASP A 67 -4.41 -1.30 -2.45
N SER A 68 -4.08 -0.73 -3.62
CA SER A 68 -2.70 -0.73 -4.12
C SER A 68 -2.02 0.62 -3.90
N GLN A 69 -2.77 1.68 -3.61
CA GLN A 69 -2.29 3.07 -3.55
C GLN A 69 -1.75 3.49 -2.16
N SER A 70 -1.53 2.58 -1.23
CA SER A 70 -0.97 2.92 0.10
C SER A 70 0.55 2.81 0.10
N GLY A 71 1.22 3.89 0.46
CA GLY A 71 2.67 3.91 0.70
C GLY A 71 3.08 3.48 2.12
N TYR A 72 2.14 2.98 2.93
CA TYR A 72 2.45 2.49 4.27
C TYR A 72 2.72 0.99 4.23
N THR A 73 4.00 0.63 4.09
CA THR A 73 4.42 -0.74 3.82
C THR A 73 5.61 -1.14 4.69
N ALA A 74 5.83 -2.44 4.79
CA ALA A 74 7.03 -3.06 5.34
C ALA A 74 7.49 -4.18 4.38
N ALA A 75 8.79 -4.34 4.21
CA ALA A 75 9.39 -5.35 3.35
C ALA A 75 10.47 -6.10 4.13
N SER A 76 10.62 -7.39 3.86
CA SER A 76 11.72 -8.17 4.42
C SER A 76 13.04 -7.70 3.80
N ARG A 77 14.14 -7.92 4.51
CA ARG A 77 15.46 -7.55 3.99
C ARG A 77 15.79 -8.40 2.76
N GLU A 78 15.44 -9.67 2.82
CA GLU A 78 15.71 -10.69 1.81
C GLU A 78 15.06 -10.33 0.47
N ILE A 79 13.82 -9.82 0.48
CA ILE A 79 13.17 -9.40 -0.77
C ILE A 79 13.76 -8.09 -1.31
N LEU A 80 14.15 -7.16 -0.43
CA LEU A 80 14.78 -5.91 -0.84
C LEU A 80 16.15 -6.14 -1.50
N GLU A 81 16.90 -7.13 -1.04
CA GLU A 81 18.19 -7.52 -1.64
C GLU A 81 18.04 -8.19 -3.03
N GLN A 82 16.85 -8.74 -3.34
CA GLN A 82 16.56 -9.35 -4.65
C GLN A 82 16.03 -8.34 -5.67
N LEU A 83 15.39 -7.25 -5.21
CA LEU A 83 14.78 -6.25 -6.06
C LEU A 83 15.83 -5.33 -6.70
N ASP A 84 15.66 -5.05 -8.00
CA ASP A 84 16.36 -3.97 -8.70
C ASP A 84 15.70 -2.62 -8.33
N LEU A 85 16.07 -2.09 -7.16
CA LEU A 85 15.47 -0.87 -6.60
C LEU A 85 15.65 0.37 -7.48
N GLU A 86 16.67 0.38 -8.35
CA GLU A 86 16.91 1.50 -9.26
C GLU A 86 15.87 1.58 -10.38
N ARG A 87 15.31 0.43 -10.75
CA ARG A 87 14.26 0.34 -11.78
C ARG A 87 12.86 0.63 -11.27
N ILE A 88 12.65 0.62 -9.96
CA ILE A 88 11.34 0.89 -9.38
C ILE A 88 10.97 2.35 -9.60
N TYR A 89 9.76 2.58 -10.11
CA TYR A 89 9.22 3.89 -10.41
C TYR A 89 9.22 4.80 -9.17
N ARG A 90 9.78 6.00 -9.29
CA ARG A 90 10.05 6.89 -8.13
C ARG A 90 8.93 7.87 -7.79
N GLY A 91 7.86 7.93 -8.59
CA GLY A 91 6.75 8.86 -8.41
C GLY A 91 5.57 8.26 -7.64
N TYR A 92 4.38 8.89 -7.78
CA TYR A 92 3.14 8.41 -7.14
C TYR A 92 2.72 6.99 -7.56
N GLY A 93 3.23 6.48 -8.69
CA GLY A 93 3.02 5.10 -9.13
C GLY A 93 3.84 4.05 -8.38
N PHE A 94 4.79 4.46 -7.53
CA PHE A 94 5.71 3.57 -6.80
C PHE A 94 5.01 2.36 -6.14
N PRO A 95 3.90 2.53 -5.37
CA PRO A 95 3.27 1.39 -4.70
C PRO A 95 2.74 0.33 -5.67
N ASN A 96 2.30 0.73 -6.86
CA ASN A 96 1.75 -0.18 -7.86
C ASN A 96 2.88 -0.92 -8.59
N ASP A 97 3.91 -0.18 -8.97
CA ASP A 97 5.08 -0.73 -9.66
C ASP A 97 5.86 -1.70 -8.77
N MET A 98 6.01 -1.37 -7.48
CA MET A 98 6.57 -2.27 -6.48
C MET A 98 5.85 -3.62 -6.45
N LEU A 99 4.51 -3.65 -6.54
CA LEU A 99 3.76 -4.92 -6.58
C LEU A 99 4.07 -5.74 -7.83
N VAL A 100 4.28 -5.10 -8.99
CA VAL A 100 4.67 -5.81 -10.21
C VAL A 100 6.07 -6.43 -10.04
N HIS A 101 7.02 -5.67 -9.52
CA HIS A 101 8.38 -6.16 -9.25
C HIS A 101 8.41 -7.28 -8.20
N LEU A 102 7.59 -7.20 -7.15
CA LEU A 102 7.44 -8.26 -6.15
C LEU A 102 6.89 -9.56 -6.75
N ASN A 103 5.97 -9.46 -7.71
CA ASN A 103 5.39 -10.63 -8.37
C ASN A 103 6.43 -11.42 -9.19
N VAL A 104 7.37 -10.72 -9.84
CA VAL A 104 8.47 -11.36 -10.59
C VAL A 104 9.29 -12.31 -9.69
N TRP A 105 9.43 -11.95 -8.41
CA TRP A 105 10.12 -12.76 -7.40
C TRP A 105 9.20 -13.70 -6.61
N ASN A 106 7.93 -13.83 -7.00
CA ASN A 106 6.91 -14.61 -6.29
C ASN A 106 6.78 -14.24 -4.79
N ALA A 107 7.01 -12.98 -4.45
CA ALA A 107 6.99 -12.53 -3.07
C ALA A 107 5.60 -12.74 -2.42
N ARG A 108 5.58 -13.12 -1.14
CA ARG A 108 4.34 -13.26 -0.36
C ARG A 108 3.90 -11.87 0.10
N VAL A 109 2.87 -11.33 -0.55
CA VAL A 109 2.28 -10.02 -0.24
C VAL A 109 1.03 -10.18 0.62
N ARG A 110 0.86 -9.35 1.65
CA ARG A 110 -0.36 -9.32 2.48
C ARG A 110 -0.85 -7.89 2.73
N ASP A 111 -2.16 -7.71 2.59
CA ASP A 111 -2.85 -6.51 3.05
C ASP A 111 -3.08 -6.57 4.57
N VAL A 112 -2.76 -5.47 5.24
CA VAL A 112 -2.94 -5.29 6.67
C VAL A 112 -4.00 -4.19 6.86
N PRO A 113 -5.16 -4.48 7.48
CA PRO A 113 -6.18 -3.48 7.70
C PRO A 113 -5.64 -2.30 8.49
N SER A 114 -5.85 -1.08 8.00
CA SER A 114 -5.38 0.17 8.62
C SER A 114 -6.49 1.22 8.57
N ARG A 115 -6.55 2.07 9.60
CA ARG A 115 -7.58 3.11 9.67
C ARG A 115 -7.14 4.32 8.83
N PRO A 116 -7.99 4.85 7.94
CA PRO A 116 -7.66 6.07 7.21
C PRO A 116 -7.66 7.27 8.16
N VAL A 117 -6.54 8.00 8.22
CA VAL A 117 -6.43 9.29 8.92
C VAL A 117 -6.64 10.39 7.88
N TYR A 118 -7.66 11.24 8.07
CA TYR A 118 -8.00 12.31 7.12
C TYR A 118 -8.39 13.58 7.88
N GLY A 119 -8.09 14.75 7.32
CA GLY A 119 -8.49 16.05 7.88
C GLY A 119 -7.52 16.67 8.91
N VAL A 120 -6.28 16.18 9.02
CA VAL A 120 -5.28 16.69 9.99
C VAL A 120 -4.45 17.88 9.49
N GLY A 121 -4.94 18.61 8.47
CA GLY A 121 -4.33 19.87 8.01
C GLY A 121 -3.86 19.90 6.54
N GLU A 122 -3.85 18.77 5.84
CA GLU A 122 -3.50 18.75 4.41
C GLU A 122 -4.70 19.06 3.49
N ARG A 123 -4.48 19.95 2.52
CA ARG A 123 -5.36 20.17 1.38
C ARG A 123 -4.72 19.57 0.14
N SER A 124 -5.36 18.55 -0.44
CA SER A 124 -4.97 17.98 -1.74
C SER A 124 -4.96 19.07 -2.82
N GLY A 125 -3.85 19.22 -3.54
CA GLY A 125 -3.74 20.14 -4.69
C GLY A 125 -4.41 19.64 -5.98
N ILE A 126 -4.90 18.40 -5.97
CA ILE A 126 -5.68 17.82 -7.08
C ILE A 126 -7.07 18.50 -7.06
N LYS A 127 -7.30 19.39 -8.03
CA LYS A 127 -8.61 19.96 -8.36
C LYS A 127 -9.39 19.01 -9.26
#